data_AF-A0A960JGD2-F1
#
_entry.id   AF-A0A960JGD2-F1
#
_cell.length_a   1.000
_cell.length_b   1.000
_cell.length_c   1.000
_cell.angle_alpha   90.00
_cell.angle_beta   90.00
_cell.angle_gamma   90.00
#
_symmetry.space_group_name_H-M   'P 1'
#
loop_
_entity.id
_entity.type
_entity.pdbx_description
1 polymer ?
#
loop_
_entity_poly.entity_id
_entity_poly.type
_entity_poly.pdbx_seq_one_letter_code
_entity_poly.pdbx_strand_id
1 'polypeptide(L)'
;MKNEIENSDDRKDLSGGIDPETKDLAARSDPFAENSDLRSRKRIVIFGGIAGIVILGVAGFSAWYFLSKSDGGKPVPAPRNTSFGEPASGGKLPAGEQRVVLTDAQLAAADLKIVEVGETLDAASINETTTGIVRANDYGQTPVITQVSGVVKTINAVLGQSIRKGQIVAVISSEELSRTQAEYLSLNAGLDEAQKRYKRAIELSGVSQEVRSELDTATADLKAAEADHARHLSHYERTEKLVKIGAKSRDEFEQVKAMHQTAMAKLEEAKKRFERARELLKINPARKNEIDQFLTKIRNQQSAIASVREKLVVLGLSRQRVNSLKSADQISADLSLAAPVSGTVTERIVNRGEVVSMNGILARITDLSTVWVIGQVYEKDLGRLRIGSGASITSETFPGELFRGQIAYVDPTLDERTRTAQVRVEIPNPNQKLKIGQYVNIAYSSLGGSEKTAPLVSKDSVQIIGNQKVVFQATEDPKTFVIRPIKLGQESENGYPVAEGIFVGDRIVADGSFLLRAEFLKTNSSAN
;
A
#
# COMPACT_ATOMS: atom_id res chain seq x y z
N MET A 1 -10.13 72.72 -35.89
CA MET A 1 -11.61 72.74 -35.73
C MET A 1 -11.89 71.87 -34.51
N LYS A 2 -11.88 72.42 -33.27
CA LYS A 2 -13.03 73.00 -32.52
C LYS A 2 -14.19 71.99 -32.42
N ASN A 3 -14.67 71.49 -31.28
CA ASN A 3 -14.67 71.87 -29.84
C ASN A 3 -14.70 70.55 -29.01
N GLU A 4 -14.08 70.36 -27.84
CA GLU A 4 -14.22 71.06 -26.53
C GLU A 4 -15.61 70.85 -25.92
N ILE A 5 -15.70 70.11 -24.80
CA ILE A 5 -15.87 70.57 -23.40
C ILE A 5 -15.27 69.43 -22.52
N GLU A 6 -14.11 69.53 -21.85
CA GLU A 6 -13.75 70.32 -20.64
C GLU A 6 -14.79 70.16 -19.51
N ASN A 7 -14.56 70.07 -18.22
CA ASN A 7 -13.47 70.10 -17.27
C ASN A 7 -14.20 69.61 -15.96
N SER A 8 -13.63 69.18 -14.86
CA SER A 8 -12.70 69.96 -14.05
C SER A 8 -12.21 69.11 -12.89
N ASP A 9 -10.89 69.08 -12.83
CA ASP A 9 -10.10 69.50 -11.69
C ASP A 9 -10.20 68.71 -10.38
N ASP A 10 -9.18 67.94 -10.00
CA ASP A 10 -7.76 68.30 -9.80
C ASP A 10 -7.55 69.00 -8.46
N ARG A 11 -6.80 68.30 -7.61
CA ARG A 11 -5.73 68.75 -6.70
C ARG A 11 -5.65 67.83 -5.48
N LYS A 12 -4.57 67.05 -5.41
CA LYS A 12 -3.30 67.39 -4.74
C LYS A 12 -3.48 67.41 -3.22
N ASP A 13 -2.58 66.91 -2.40
CA ASP A 13 -1.28 66.28 -2.53
C ASP A 13 -0.86 66.06 -1.06
N LEU A 14 0.00 65.06 -0.82
CA LEU A 14 0.99 65.01 0.28
C LEU A 14 0.43 64.91 1.71
N SER A 15 1.09 64.34 2.72
CA SER A 15 2.25 63.46 2.88
C SER A 15 2.44 63.35 4.40
N GLY A 16 2.79 62.17 4.92
CA GLY A 16 3.41 61.98 6.25
C GLY A 16 2.46 62.16 7.45
N GLY A 17 2.59 61.47 8.56
CA GLY A 17 3.58 60.51 9.04
C GLY A 17 3.47 60.45 10.57
N ILE A 18 3.78 59.28 11.14
CA ILE A 18 4.30 59.05 12.51
C ILE A 18 3.30 59.13 13.69
N ASP A 19 2.95 57.93 14.23
CA ASP A 19 2.97 57.42 15.63
C ASP A 19 2.86 58.37 16.86
N PRO A 20 2.64 57.86 18.10
CA PRO A 20 1.66 56.88 18.62
C PRO A 20 1.04 57.37 19.97
N GLU A 21 0.40 56.45 20.73
CA GLU A 21 0.30 56.43 22.20
C GLU A 21 -1.01 56.88 22.92
N THR A 22 -1.33 56.12 23.99
CA THR A 22 -2.19 56.41 25.17
C THR A 22 -3.72 56.32 25.02
N LYS A 23 -4.53 55.93 26.02
CA LYS A 23 -4.45 55.09 27.24
C LYS A 23 -5.88 55.11 27.85
N ASP A 24 -6.21 54.07 28.62
CA ASP A 24 -7.20 54.03 29.73
C ASP A 24 -8.72 54.16 29.49
N LEU A 25 -9.44 53.19 30.10
CA LEU A 25 -10.54 53.30 31.09
C LEU A 25 -11.39 52.00 31.04
N ALA A 26 -11.18 51.01 31.92
CA ALA A 26 -11.65 50.89 33.31
C ALA A 26 -13.13 50.43 33.50
N ALA A 27 -13.26 49.17 33.96
CA ALA A 27 -14.03 48.66 35.10
C ALA A 27 -15.59 48.55 35.12
N ARG A 28 -16.05 47.31 35.43
CA ARG A 28 -17.23 46.81 36.20
C ARG A 28 -17.90 45.65 35.43
N SER A 29 -18.35 44.53 35.99
CA SER A 29 -18.40 43.95 37.34
C SER A 29 -18.98 42.52 37.19
N ASP A 30 -18.38 41.52 37.82
CA ASP A 30 -18.88 40.13 38.02
C ASP A 30 -20.23 40.11 38.77
N PRO A 31 -21.10 39.05 38.73
CA PRO A 31 -20.74 37.66 39.10
C PRO A 31 -21.53 36.48 38.48
N PHE A 32 -20.96 35.27 38.51
CA PHE A 32 -21.57 33.98 38.95
C PHE A 32 -20.77 32.76 38.45
N ALA A 33 -20.69 31.75 39.33
CA ALA A 33 -20.06 30.41 39.22
C ALA A 33 -18.54 30.39 39.52
N GLU A 34 -18.11 30.36 40.78
CA GLU A 34 -18.30 29.31 41.80
C GLU A 34 -17.72 27.93 41.41
N ASN A 35 -16.51 27.70 41.91
CA ASN A 35 -15.90 26.47 42.42
C ASN A 35 -15.83 25.21 41.53
N SER A 36 -14.60 24.92 41.08
CA SER A 36 -13.89 23.74 41.62
C SER A 36 -12.38 23.99 41.63
N ASP A 37 -11.90 24.28 42.83
CA ASP A 37 -10.49 24.34 43.18
C ASP A 37 -9.99 22.92 43.48
N LEU A 38 -8.99 22.42 42.75
CA LEU A 38 -8.05 21.43 43.26
C LEU A 38 -6.70 21.62 42.55
N ARG A 39 -5.89 22.49 43.17
CA ARG A 39 -4.44 22.30 43.45
C ARG A 39 -3.70 21.31 42.54
N SER A 40 -2.64 21.81 41.89
CA SER A 40 -1.27 21.53 42.35
C SER A 40 -0.23 21.89 41.28
N ARG A 41 0.72 22.72 41.72
CA ARG A 41 1.97 23.13 41.07
C ARG A 41 2.77 21.93 40.54
N LYS A 42 3.29 22.06 39.31
CA LYS A 42 4.72 21.99 38.90
C LYS A 42 4.81 21.75 37.39
N ARG A 43 4.87 22.83 36.60
CA ARG A 43 5.22 22.79 35.17
C ARG A 43 6.60 23.40 34.96
N ILE A 44 7.67 22.63 35.17
CA ILE A 44 9.00 22.87 34.55
C ILE A 44 9.78 21.53 34.47
N VAL A 45 9.31 20.49 33.77
CA VAL A 45 10.16 19.38 33.28
C VAL A 45 9.46 18.61 32.13
N ILE A 46 8.97 19.27 31.06
CA ILE A 46 8.50 18.52 29.87
C ILE A 46 8.86 19.30 28.60
N PHE A 47 10.16 19.54 28.39
CA PHE A 47 10.66 19.85 27.04
C PHE A 47 11.92 19.04 26.67
N GLY A 48 12.55 18.33 27.62
CA GLY A 48 13.64 17.40 27.34
C GLY A 48 13.21 16.00 26.86
N GLY A 49 11.94 15.62 27.04
CA GLY A 49 11.46 14.27 26.70
C GLY A 49 11.11 14.07 25.23
N ILE A 50 10.74 15.13 24.50
CA ILE A 50 10.26 15.01 23.11
C ILE A 50 11.44 14.94 22.13
N ALA A 51 12.57 15.59 22.41
CA ALA A 51 13.79 15.45 21.61
C ALA A 51 14.45 14.06 21.75
N GLY A 52 14.38 13.45 22.95
CA GLY A 52 14.90 12.10 23.19
C GLY A 52 14.10 11.00 22.50
N ILE A 53 12.78 11.15 22.39
CA ILE A 53 11.90 10.16 21.74
C ILE A 53 11.99 10.24 20.21
N VAL A 54 12.27 11.42 19.64
CA VAL A 54 12.50 11.54 18.19
C VAL A 54 13.87 10.96 17.80
N ILE A 55 14.92 11.12 18.63
CA ILE A 55 16.24 10.54 18.34
C ILE A 55 16.25 9.01 18.55
N LEU A 56 15.58 8.49 19.58
CA LEU A 56 15.40 7.04 19.76
C LEU A 56 14.44 6.43 18.73
N GLY A 57 13.44 7.19 18.27
CA GLY A 57 12.54 6.80 17.19
C GLY A 57 13.24 6.74 15.84
N VAL A 58 14.12 7.69 15.53
CA VAL A 58 14.90 7.69 14.28
C VAL A 58 16.01 6.65 14.32
N ALA A 59 16.70 6.46 15.46
CA ALA A 59 17.70 5.40 15.61
C ALA A 59 17.07 3.99 15.64
N GLY A 60 15.91 3.85 16.29
CA GLY A 60 15.13 2.61 16.31
C GLY A 60 14.51 2.30 14.95
N PHE A 61 14.06 3.31 14.21
CA PHE A 61 13.57 3.14 12.84
C PHE A 61 14.70 2.90 11.84
N SER A 62 15.88 3.50 12.00
CA SER A 62 17.04 3.18 11.16
C SER A 62 17.59 1.79 11.46
N ALA A 63 17.61 1.38 12.73
CA ALA A 63 17.98 0.02 13.13
C ALA A 63 16.95 -1.00 12.65
N TRP A 64 15.65 -0.70 12.74
CA TRP A 64 14.59 -1.57 12.21
C TRP A 64 14.55 -1.59 10.68
N TYR A 65 14.85 -0.48 10.00
CA TYR A 65 14.94 -0.42 8.54
C TYR A 65 16.19 -1.15 8.00
N PHE A 66 17.29 -1.18 8.77
CA PHE A 66 18.48 -1.98 8.45
C PHE A 66 18.36 -3.45 8.89
N LEU A 67 17.65 -3.78 9.97
CA LEU A 67 17.42 -5.16 10.42
C LEU A 67 16.24 -5.84 9.72
N SER A 68 15.26 -5.10 9.18
CA SER A 68 14.11 -5.68 8.49
C SER A 68 14.38 -5.98 7.00
N LYS A 69 15.64 -5.90 6.57
CA LYS A 69 16.11 -6.34 5.25
C LYS A 69 16.84 -7.70 5.31
N SER A 70 16.28 -8.63 6.08
CA SER A 70 16.52 -10.09 6.01
C SER A 70 15.26 -10.73 6.62
N ASP A 71 14.48 -11.60 5.99
CA ASP A 71 14.80 -12.64 5.02
C ASP A 71 13.69 -12.73 3.97
N GLY A 72 13.91 -12.12 2.81
CA GLY A 72 13.44 -12.75 1.58
C GLY A 72 14.43 -13.85 1.31
N GLY A 73 14.02 -15.11 1.50
CA GLY A 73 14.87 -16.29 1.34
C GLY A 73 15.72 -16.13 0.08
N LYS A 74 17.01 -15.83 0.28
CA LYS A 74 17.96 -15.84 -0.82
C LYS A 74 17.90 -17.26 -1.36
N PRO A 75 17.68 -17.49 -2.66
CA PRO A 75 17.78 -18.83 -3.21
C PRO A 75 19.16 -19.34 -2.79
N VAL A 76 19.18 -20.34 -1.91
CA VAL A 76 20.41 -20.99 -1.49
C VAL A 76 20.98 -21.55 -2.79
N PRO A 77 22.11 -21.03 -3.30
CA PRO A 77 22.70 -21.63 -4.48
C PRO A 77 22.98 -23.09 -4.12
N ALA A 78 22.67 -24.00 -5.05
CA ALA A 78 22.98 -25.41 -4.87
C ALA A 78 24.43 -25.56 -4.36
N PRO A 79 24.70 -26.52 -3.46
CA PRO A 79 26.04 -26.75 -2.93
C PRO A 79 27.04 -26.82 -4.09
N ARG A 80 28.01 -25.90 -4.06
CA ARG A 80 29.05 -25.77 -5.07
C ARG A 80 30.08 -26.84 -4.82
N ASN A 81 30.25 -27.73 -5.77
CA ASN A 81 31.46 -28.51 -5.91
C ASN A 81 32.04 -28.10 -7.26
N THR A 82 32.83 -27.04 -7.28
CA THR A 82 33.96 -27.01 -8.20
C THR A 82 34.80 -28.19 -7.77
N SER A 83 34.70 -29.34 -8.43
CA SER A 83 35.48 -30.52 -8.07
C SER A 83 36.94 -30.32 -8.48
N PHE A 84 37.62 -29.45 -7.75
CA PHE A 84 38.84 -29.80 -7.04
C PHE A 84 38.54 -29.53 -5.57
N GLY A 85 39.00 -30.39 -4.66
CA GLY A 85 38.68 -30.28 -3.22
C GLY A 85 38.94 -28.90 -2.63
N GLU A 86 38.49 -28.69 -1.39
CA GLU A 86 38.65 -27.49 -0.55
C GLU A 86 39.76 -26.53 -1.01
N PRO A 87 39.53 -25.19 -1.01
CA PRO A 87 40.63 -24.26 -1.17
C PRO A 87 41.59 -24.57 -0.03
N ALA A 88 42.75 -25.16 -0.35
CA ALA A 88 43.78 -25.44 0.60
C ALA A 88 44.32 -24.08 1.08
N SER A 89 43.64 -23.51 2.07
CA SER A 89 44.23 -22.59 3.01
C SER A 89 45.47 -23.30 3.57
N GLY A 90 46.65 -22.88 3.12
CA GLY A 90 47.93 -23.40 3.59
C GLY A 90 48.55 -24.56 2.79
N GLY A 91 48.08 -24.87 1.59
CA GLY A 91 48.84 -25.74 0.69
C GLY A 91 50.08 -25.01 0.16
N LYS A 92 51.27 -25.30 0.71
CA LYS A 92 52.55 -24.80 0.18
C LYS A 92 52.54 -24.89 -1.34
N LEU A 93 52.69 -23.74 -1.98
CA LEU A 93 52.96 -23.57 -3.41
C LEU A 93 53.97 -24.65 -3.84
N PRO A 94 53.71 -25.46 -4.89
CA PRO A 94 54.72 -26.38 -5.38
C PRO A 94 55.96 -25.56 -5.74
N ALA A 95 57.11 -25.97 -5.21
CA ALA A 95 58.40 -25.34 -5.48
C ALA A 95 58.68 -25.42 -6.98
N GLY A 96 58.47 -24.30 -7.68
CA GLY A 96 58.62 -24.20 -9.14
C GLY A 96 57.71 -23.19 -9.85
N GLU A 97 57.12 -22.20 -9.18
CA GLU A 97 56.32 -21.17 -9.87
C GLU A 97 57.20 -20.32 -10.79
N GLN A 98 57.04 -20.54 -12.10
CA GLN A 98 57.68 -19.77 -13.14
C GLN A 98 56.95 -18.43 -13.28
N ARG A 99 57.68 -17.32 -13.08
CA ARG A 99 57.15 -15.96 -13.10
C ARG A 99 57.73 -15.16 -14.24
N VAL A 100 56.93 -14.26 -14.79
CA VAL A 100 57.35 -13.22 -15.72
C VAL A 100 57.14 -11.88 -15.04
N VAL A 101 58.20 -11.07 -14.99
CA VAL A 101 58.13 -9.71 -14.47
C VAL A 101 58.40 -8.75 -15.62
N LEU A 102 57.48 -7.83 -15.88
CA LEU A 102 57.63 -6.79 -16.89
C LEU A 102 58.16 -5.50 -16.27
N THR A 103 58.98 -4.76 -17.03
CA THR A 103 59.33 -3.37 -16.70
C THR A 103 58.16 -2.42 -16.97
N ASP A 104 58.16 -1.22 -16.37
CA ASP A 104 57.11 -0.21 -16.58
C ASP A 104 56.91 0.15 -18.06
N ALA A 105 58.01 0.24 -18.82
CA ALA A 105 57.97 0.52 -20.25
C ALA A 105 57.36 -0.65 -21.06
N GLN A 106 57.66 -1.89 -20.67
CA GLN A 106 57.10 -3.09 -21.33
C GLN A 106 55.63 -3.27 -21.01
N LEU A 107 55.21 -3.02 -19.77
CA LEU A 107 53.80 -3.13 -19.37
C LEU A 107 52.93 -2.10 -20.09
N ALA A 108 53.40 -0.86 -20.24
CA ALA A 108 52.71 0.19 -20.98
C ALA A 108 52.63 -0.09 -22.50
N ALA A 109 53.62 -0.78 -23.06
CA ALA A 109 53.65 -1.15 -24.48
C ALA A 109 52.87 -2.43 -24.80
N ALA A 110 52.57 -3.26 -23.79
CA ALA A 110 52.03 -4.60 -24.00
C ALA A 110 50.50 -4.67 -24.18
N ASP A 111 49.77 -3.58 -23.89
CA ASP A 111 48.29 -3.48 -23.99
C ASP A 111 47.56 -4.73 -23.48
N LEU A 112 47.97 -5.21 -22.30
CA LEU A 112 47.50 -6.48 -21.75
C LEU A 112 46.04 -6.36 -21.31
N LYS A 113 45.17 -7.23 -21.86
CA LYS A 113 43.79 -7.33 -21.42
C LYS A 113 43.64 -8.47 -20.42
N ILE A 114 43.46 -8.11 -19.15
CA ILE A 114 43.19 -9.07 -18.09
C ILE A 114 41.68 -9.36 -18.05
N VAL A 115 41.32 -10.63 -18.13
CA VAL A 115 39.96 -11.13 -18.09
C VAL A 115 39.83 -12.09 -16.91
N GLU A 116 38.71 -12.02 -16.20
CA GLU A 116 38.38 -13.02 -15.19
C GLU A 116 37.90 -14.30 -15.86
N VAL A 117 38.43 -15.45 -15.42
CA VAL A 117 38.04 -16.76 -15.94
C VAL A 117 36.56 -17.00 -15.68
N GLY A 118 35.80 -17.13 -16.76
CA GLY A 118 34.37 -17.40 -16.74
C GLY A 118 34.06 -18.85 -16.36
N GLU A 119 32.78 -19.17 -16.30
CA GLU A 119 32.29 -20.50 -15.96
C GLU A 119 31.49 -21.08 -17.12
N THR A 120 31.75 -22.33 -17.47
CA THR A 120 30.98 -23.09 -18.46
C THR A 120 30.55 -24.43 -17.89
N LEU A 121 29.56 -25.07 -18.52
CA LEU A 121 29.25 -26.47 -18.29
C LEU A 121 30.43 -27.36 -18.72
N ASP A 122 30.69 -28.42 -17.96
CA ASP A 122 31.65 -29.46 -18.33
C ASP A 122 31.22 -30.18 -19.63
N ALA A 123 32.18 -30.67 -20.42
CA ALA A 123 31.96 -31.28 -21.73
C ALA A 123 31.01 -32.48 -21.70
N ALA A 124 30.98 -33.23 -20.59
CA ALA A 124 30.03 -34.32 -20.39
C ALA A 124 28.58 -33.82 -20.22
N SER A 125 28.39 -32.66 -19.58
CA SER A 125 27.08 -32.05 -19.36
C SER A 125 26.56 -31.31 -20.60
N ILE A 126 27.44 -30.83 -21.48
CA ILE A 126 27.09 -30.23 -22.77
C ILE A 126 26.41 -31.26 -23.69
N ASN A 127 26.86 -32.51 -23.66
CA ASN A 127 26.27 -33.59 -24.48
C ASN A 127 24.91 -34.11 -23.96
N GLU A 128 24.48 -33.65 -22.78
CA GLU A 128 23.18 -34.00 -22.17
C GLU A 128 22.23 -32.79 -22.11
N THR A 129 22.49 -31.75 -22.91
CA THR A 129 21.60 -30.58 -22.95
C THR A 129 20.32 -30.87 -23.69
N THR A 130 19.23 -30.31 -23.21
CA THR A 130 17.91 -30.34 -23.83
C THR A 130 17.51 -28.92 -24.23
N THR A 131 16.88 -28.75 -25.39
CA THR A 131 16.34 -27.46 -25.78
C THR A 131 15.09 -27.11 -24.96
N GLY A 132 15.00 -25.88 -24.51
CA GLY A 132 13.86 -25.33 -23.81
C GLY A 132 13.42 -23.99 -24.36
N ILE A 133 12.22 -23.58 -23.95
CA ILE A 133 11.63 -22.28 -24.31
C ILE A 133 11.41 -21.47 -23.03
N VAL A 134 11.88 -20.23 -23.05
CA VAL A 134 11.60 -19.25 -21.99
C VAL A 134 10.12 -18.87 -22.05
N ARG A 135 9.44 -18.94 -20.92
CA ARG A 135 8.04 -18.62 -20.71
C ARG A 135 7.93 -17.61 -19.58
N ALA A 136 6.86 -16.82 -19.63
CA ALA A 136 6.48 -16.01 -18.48
C ALA A 136 6.24 -16.91 -17.28
N ASN A 137 6.52 -16.42 -16.09
CA ASN A 137 5.96 -17.01 -14.88
C ASN A 137 4.46 -16.71 -14.88
N ASP A 138 3.64 -17.70 -15.22
CA ASP A 138 2.19 -17.50 -15.32
C ASP A 138 1.55 -17.18 -13.95
N TYR A 139 2.19 -17.58 -12.84
CA TYR A 139 1.74 -17.17 -11.49
C TYR A 139 2.03 -15.68 -11.20
N GLY A 140 3.01 -15.10 -11.90
CA GLY A 140 3.37 -13.68 -11.81
C GLY A 140 2.59 -12.79 -12.78
N GLN A 141 1.64 -13.33 -13.55
CA GLN A 141 0.83 -12.58 -14.50
C GLN A 141 -0.48 -12.13 -13.85
N THR A 142 -0.68 -10.82 -13.74
CA THR A 142 -1.90 -10.23 -13.18
C THR A 142 -2.66 -9.44 -14.25
N PRO A 143 -3.94 -9.78 -14.54
CA PRO A 143 -4.78 -9.00 -15.43
C PRO A 143 -5.23 -7.70 -14.77
N VAL A 144 -5.23 -6.60 -15.54
CA VAL A 144 -5.89 -5.35 -15.15
C VAL A 144 -7.31 -5.39 -15.68
N ILE A 145 -8.27 -5.48 -14.76
CA ILE A 145 -9.69 -5.60 -15.07
C ILE A 145 -10.45 -4.33 -14.71
N THR A 146 -11.54 -4.07 -15.42
CA THR A 146 -12.51 -3.02 -15.05
C THR A 146 -13.66 -3.58 -14.21
N GLN A 147 -14.07 -2.82 -13.19
CA GLN A 147 -15.26 -3.12 -12.38
C GLN A 147 -16.55 -2.50 -12.94
N VAL A 148 -16.44 -1.72 -14.03
CA VAL A 148 -17.56 -1.03 -14.65
C VAL A 148 -17.54 -1.21 -16.16
N SER A 149 -18.73 -1.24 -16.76
CA SER A 149 -18.87 -1.12 -18.20
C SER A 149 -18.76 0.34 -18.62
N GLY A 150 -18.13 0.61 -19.76
CA GLY A 150 -17.93 1.97 -20.25
C GLY A 150 -17.04 2.06 -21.49
N VAL A 151 -16.67 3.29 -21.84
CA VAL A 151 -15.78 3.56 -22.98
C VAL A 151 -14.38 3.86 -22.47
N VAL A 152 -13.36 3.27 -23.09
CA VAL A 152 -11.96 3.55 -22.78
C VAL A 152 -11.61 4.97 -23.23
N LYS A 153 -11.49 5.90 -22.27
CA LYS A 153 -11.19 7.31 -22.55
C LYS A 153 -9.72 7.49 -22.89
N THR A 154 -8.83 6.83 -22.14
CA THR A 154 -7.39 6.79 -22.38
C THR A 154 -6.84 5.43 -21.96
N ILE A 155 -5.81 4.96 -22.66
CA ILE A 155 -4.98 3.84 -22.24
C ILE A 155 -3.53 4.32 -22.18
N ASN A 156 -2.98 4.34 -20.97
CA ASN A 156 -1.65 4.86 -20.70
C ASN A 156 -0.60 3.73 -20.74
N ALA A 157 -1.03 2.48 -20.59
CA ALA A 157 -0.16 1.32 -20.67
C ALA A 157 0.28 1.03 -22.10
N VAL A 158 1.58 0.95 -22.31
CA VAL A 158 2.22 0.59 -23.58
C VAL A 158 2.83 -0.80 -23.46
N LEU A 159 2.73 -1.60 -24.53
CA LEU A 159 3.32 -2.95 -24.58
C LEU A 159 4.83 -2.88 -24.33
N GLY A 160 5.36 -3.75 -23.47
CA GLY A 160 6.77 -3.80 -23.09
C GLY A 160 7.21 -2.74 -22.07
N GLN A 161 6.33 -1.78 -21.71
CA GLN A 161 6.65 -0.79 -20.70
C GLN A 161 6.68 -1.39 -19.29
N SER A 162 7.64 -0.98 -18.47
CA SER A 162 7.63 -1.28 -17.04
C SER A 162 6.69 -0.33 -16.29
N ILE A 163 5.81 -0.90 -15.48
CA ILE A 163 4.79 -0.20 -14.70
C ILE A 163 4.97 -0.53 -13.22
N ARG A 164 4.80 0.49 -12.36
CA ARG A 164 4.81 0.32 -10.91
C ARG A 164 3.39 0.08 -10.38
N LYS A 165 3.27 -0.70 -9.31
CA LYS A 165 2.01 -0.84 -8.56
C LYS A 165 1.43 0.54 -8.22
N GLY A 166 0.14 0.74 -8.50
CA GLY A 166 -0.57 2.00 -8.28
C GLY A 166 -0.50 3.00 -9.44
N GLN A 167 0.38 2.80 -10.43
CA GLN A 167 0.42 3.66 -11.62
C GLN A 167 -0.84 3.46 -12.47
N ILE A 168 -1.39 4.55 -13.01
CA ILE A 168 -2.62 4.52 -13.83
C ILE A 168 -2.33 3.83 -15.18
N VAL A 169 -3.09 2.79 -15.46
CA VAL A 169 -3.01 1.95 -16.68
C VAL A 169 -3.99 2.45 -17.73
N ALA A 170 -5.23 2.73 -17.33
CA ALA A 170 -6.30 3.17 -18.21
C ALA A 170 -7.33 4.02 -17.45
N VAL A 171 -8.08 4.81 -18.19
CA VAL A 171 -9.23 5.57 -17.68
C VAL A 171 -10.47 5.16 -18.48
N ILE A 172 -11.51 4.72 -17.78
CA ILE A 172 -12.78 4.30 -18.37
C ILE A 172 -13.85 5.30 -18.00
N SER A 173 -14.58 5.80 -18.98
CA SER A 173 -15.77 6.62 -18.76
C SER A 173 -17.00 5.72 -18.66
N SER A 174 -17.62 5.68 -17.48
CA SER A 174 -18.80 4.87 -17.17
C SER A 174 -19.98 5.73 -16.75
N GLU A 175 -21.09 5.61 -17.49
CA GLU A 175 -22.35 6.28 -17.15
C GLU A 175 -22.90 5.76 -15.82
N GLU A 176 -22.87 4.44 -15.59
CA GLU A 176 -23.35 3.82 -14.35
C GLU A 176 -22.64 4.40 -13.13
N LEU A 177 -21.33 4.61 -13.22
CA LEU A 177 -20.54 5.19 -12.14
C LEU A 177 -21.00 6.61 -11.81
N SER A 178 -21.17 7.46 -12.82
CA SER A 178 -21.63 8.85 -12.64
C SER A 178 -23.05 8.93 -12.09
N ARG A 179 -23.97 8.08 -12.59
CA ARG A 179 -25.36 8.00 -12.12
C ARG A 179 -25.43 7.55 -10.66
N THR A 180 -24.62 6.56 -10.27
CA THR A 180 -24.59 6.05 -8.89
C THR A 180 -23.99 7.10 -7.93
N GLN A 181 -23.02 7.90 -8.38
CA GLN A 181 -22.51 9.04 -7.59
C GLN A 181 -23.58 10.13 -7.40
N ALA A 182 -24.33 10.44 -8.46
CA ALA A 182 -25.45 11.39 -8.38
C ALA A 182 -26.53 10.90 -7.39
N GLU A 183 -26.87 9.61 -7.45
CA GLU A 183 -27.80 8.97 -6.52
C GLU A 183 -27.29 9.08 -5.07
N TYR A 184 -26.01 8.76 -4.82
CA TYR A 184 -25.39 8.89 -3.50
C TYR A 184 -25.50 10.31 -2.93
N LEU A 185 -25.20 11.32 -3.74
CA LEU A 185 -25.31 12.72 -3.34
C LEU A 185 -26.76 13.14 -3.08
N SER A 186 -27.71 12.70 -3.92
CA SER A 186 -29.13 12.97 -3.72
C SER A 186 -29.66 12.38 -2.40
N LEU A 187 -29.21 11.16 -2.05
CA LEU A 187 -29.57 10.51 -0.80
C LEU A 187 -28.98 11.22 0.41
N ASN A 188 -27.71 11.66 0.32
CA ASN A 188 -27.09 12.46 1.38
C ASN A 188 -27.80 13.82 1.58
N ALA A 189 -28.19 14.50 0.50
CA ALA A 189 -28.94 15.75 0.57
C ALA A 189 -30.30 15.54 1.25
N GLY A 190 -31.02 14.47 0.89
CA GLY A 190 -32.28 14.17 1.56
C GLY A 190 -32.10 13.72 3.02
N LEU A 191 -30.97 13.11 3.40
CA LEU A 191 -30.67 12.79 4.80
C LEU A 191 -30.50 14.08 5.62
N ASP A 192 -29.74 15.03 5.09
CA ASP A 192 -29.56 16.36 5.71
C ASP A 192 -30.91 17.09 5.84
N GLU A 193 -31.76 17.03 4.81
CA GLU A 193 -33.12 17.58 4.88
C GLU A 193 -33.98 16.89 5.96
N ALA A 194 -33.96 15.55 6.02
CA ALA A 194 -34.68 14.78 7.03
C ALA A 194 -34.20 15.10 8.45
N GLN A 195 -32.89 15.27 8.65
CA GLN A 195 -32.29 15.66 9.92
C GLN A 195 -32.70 17.08 10.34
N LYS A 196 -32.71 18.04 9.40
CA LYS A 196 -33.18 19.41 9.67
C LYS A 196 -34.66 19.43 10.05
N ARG A 197 -35.51 18.65 9.37
CA ARG A 197 -36.93 18.49 9.71
C ARG A 197 -37.14 17.87 11.08
N TYR A 198 -36.41 16.80 11.39
CA TYR A 198 -36.43 16.16 12.71
C TYR A 198 -36.03 17.14 13.82
N LYS A 199 -34.94 17.89 13.63
CA LYS A 199 -34.49 18.90 14.59
C LYS A 199 -35.55 19.98 14.82
N ARG A 200 -36.13 20.52 13.74
CA ARG A 200 -37.23 21.50 13.83
C ARG A 200 -38.46 20.92 14.53
N ALA A 201 -38.80 19.65 14.28
CA ALA A 201 -39.91 18.98 14.94
C ALA A 201 -39.68 18.84 16.45
N ILE A 202 -38.45 18.51 16.88
CA ILE A 202 -38.10 18.49 18.31
C ILE A 202 -38.20 19.88 18.92
N GLU A 203 -37.62 20.90 18.28
CA GLU A 203 -37.68 22.29 18.78
C GLU A 203 -39.13 22.77 18.95
N LEU A 204 -40.00 22.49 17.97
CA LEU A 204 -41.42 22.77 18.03
C LEU A 204 -42.19 21.88 19.03
N SER A 205 -41.66 20.71 19.38
CA SER A 205 -42.26 19.82 20.39
C SER A 205 -42.03 20.28 21.83
N GLY A 206 -41.10 21.22 22.04
CA GLY A 206 -40.94 21.89 23.33
C GLY A 206 -42.29 22.38 23.84
N VAL A 207 -42.60 22.08 25.10
CA VAL A 207 -43.83 22.55 25.75
C VAL A 207 -43.88 24.07 25.59
N SER A 208 -44.91 24.55 24.89
CA SER A 208 -45.16 25.98 24.69
C SER A 208 -45.04 26.72 26.02
N GLN A 209 -44.39 27.88 26.03
CA GLN A 209 -44.27 28.69 27.24
C GLN A 209 -45.64 28.97 27.87
N GLU A 210 -46.68 29.03 27.05
CA GLU A 210 -48.09 29.16 27.41
C GLU A 210 -48.60 27.95 28.21
N VAL A 211 -48.26 26.72 27.83
CA VAL A 211 -48.72 25.50 28.54
C VAL A 211 -47.99 25.35 29.88
N ARG A 212 -46.72 25.77 29.97
CA ARG A 212 -46.00 25.85 31.25
C ARG A 212 -46.63 26.89 32.17
N SER A 213 -46.89 28.09 31.63
CA SER A 213 -47.54 29.17 32.37
C SER A 213 -48.94 28.77 32.86
N GLU A 214 -49.71 28.01 32.09
CA GLU A 214 -51.03 27.53 32.49
C GLU A 214 -50.97 26.44 33.57
N LEU A 215 -49.92 25.62 33.60
CA LEU A 215 -49.70 24.71 34.74
C LEU A 215 -49.34 25.51 36.00
N ASP A 216 -48.50 26.54 35.88
CA ASP A 216 -48.08 27.38 36.99
C ASP A 216 -49.27 28.16 37.58
N THR A 217 -50.17 28.66 36.73
CA THR A 217 -51.42 29.29 37.18
C THR A 217 -52.36 28.27 37.83
N ALA A 218 -52.57 27.10 37.21
CA ALA A 218 -53.44 26.07 37.76
C ALA A 218 -52.91 25.47 39.08
N THR A 219 -51.59 25.39 39.27
CA THR A 219 -50.98 24.98 40.54
C THR A 219 -51.13 26.05 41.62
N ALA A 220 -50.99 27.33 41.28
CA ALA A 220 -51.25 28.42 42.21
C ALA A 220 -52.73 28.45 42.65
N ASP A 221 -53.66 28.28 41.71
CA ASP A 221 -55.10 28.20 41.97
C ASP A 221 -55.45 27.01 42.86
N LEU A 222 -54.87 25.83 42.59
CA LEU A 222 -55.07 24.63 43.42
C LEU A 222 -54.62 24.88 44.87
N LYS A 223 -53.42 25.42 45.06
CA LYS A 223 -52.89 25.75 46.40
C LYS A 223 -53.77 26.77 47.13
N ALA A 224 -54.24 27.79 46.43
CA ALA A 224 -55.14 28.80 47.00
C ALA A 224 -56.47 28.17 47.43
N ALA A 225 -57.07 27.34 46.57
CA ALA A 225 -58.34 26.67 46.87
C ALA A 225 -58.20 25.63 47.99
N GLU A 226 -57.06 24.94 48.10
CA GLU A 226 -56.75 24.04 49.22
C GLU A 226 -56.66 24.81 50.55
N ALA A 227 -55.98 25.95 50.56
CA ALA A 227 -55.87 26.81 51.73
C ALA A 227 -57.24 27.40 52.13
N ASP A 228 -58.07 27.81 51.17
CA ASP A 228 -59.45 28.27 51.40
C ASP A 228 -60.31 27.17 52.00
N HIS A 229 -60.29 25.97 51.40
CA HIS A 229 -61.05 24.83 51.89
C HIS A 229 -60.61 24.44 53.31
N ALA A 230 -59.31 24.40 53.61
CA ALA A 230 -58.79 24.09 54.95
C ALA A 230 -59.26 25.11 56.00
N ARG A 231 -59.24 26.40 55.67
CA ARG A 231 -59.76 27.48 56.53
C ARG A 231 -61.25 27.32 56.80
N HIS A 232 -62.05 27.09 55.75
CA HIS A 232 -63.49 26.92 55.87
C HIS A 232 -63.90 25.60 56.54
N LEU A 233 -63.14 24.53 56.35
CA LEU A 233 -63.32 23.24 57.04
C LEU A 233 -63.08 23.39 58.55
N SER A 234 -61.97 24.03 58.94
CA SER A 234 -61.68 24.30 60.36
C SER A 234 -62.78 25.16 61.00
N HIS A 235 -63.30 26.16 60.28
CA HIS A 235 -64.40 27.00 60.76
C HIS A 235 -65.73 26.23 60.87
N TYR A 236 -66.01 25.32 59.93
CA TYR A 236 -67.15 24.42 59.94
C TYR A 236 -67.11 23.47 61.13
N GLU A 237 -66.01 22.74 61.31
CA GLU A 237 -65.83 21.81 62.43
C GLU A 237 -65.92 22.50 63.80
N ARG A 238 -65.32 23.69 63.92
CA ARG A 238 -65.43 24.51 65.14
C ARG A 238 -66.86 24.94 65.40
N THR A 239 -67.59 25.39 64.38
CA THR A 239 -68.97 25.85 64.50
C THR A 239 -69.93 24.69 64.79
N GLU A 240 -69.73 23.53 64.18
CA GLU A 240 -70.50 22.31 64.45
C GLU A 240 -70.40 21.91 65.94
N LYS A 241 -69.20 21.91 66.50
CA LYS A 241 -68.96 21.63 67.93
C LYS A 241 -69.67 22.65 68.83
N LEU A 242 -69.65 23.94 68.47
CA LEU A 242 -70.31 25.01 69.25
C LEU A 242 -71.84 24.92 69.21
N VAL A 243 -72.43 24.50 68.09
CA VAL A 243 -73.88 24.27 67.97
C VAL A 243 -74.32 23.08 68.81
N LYS A 244 -73.53 21.98 68.84
CA LYS A 244 -73.83 20.80 69.69
C LYS A 244 -73.91 21.11 71.17
N ILE A 245 -73.18 22.13 71.65
CA ILE A 245 -73.19 22.59 73.05
C ILE A 245 -74.11 23.79 73.28
N GLY A 246 -74.92 24.20 72.30
CA GLY A 246 -75.90 25.30 72.41
C GLY A 246 -75.32 26.72 72.42
N ALA A 247 -74.01 26.87 72.16
CA ALA A 247 -73.31 28.16 72.25
C ALA A 247 -73.39 29.02 70.96
N LYS A 248 -73.99 28.51 69.89
CA LYS A 248 -74.06 29.19 68.57
C LYS A 248 -75.36 28.86 67.82
N SER A 249 -75.89 29.80 67.04
CA SER A 249 -77.19 29.70 66.36
C SER A 249 -77.17 28.72 65.18
N ARG A 250 -78.35 28.13 64.87
CA ARG A 250 -78.55 27.24 63.71
C ARG A 250 -78.37 27.97 62.38
N ASP A 251 -78.75 29.25 62.31
CA ASP A 251 -78.60 30.06 61.09
C ASP A 251 -77.12 30.32 60.76
N GLU A 252 -76.30 30.58 61.79
CA GLU A 252 -74.85 30.76 61.61
C GLU A 252 -74.16 29.47 61.16
N PHE A 253 -74.66 28.31 61.59
CA PHE A 253 -74.15 27.02 61.12
C PHE A 253 -74.45 26.79 59.64
N GLU A 254 -75.67 27.08 59.18
CA GLU A 254 -76.03 26.95 57.77
C GLU A 254 -75.21 27.90 56.89
N GLN A 255 -74.89 29.11 57.37
CA GLN A 255 -74.01 30.03 56.66
C GLN A 255 -72.58 29.49 56.52
N VAL A 256 -72.00 28.95 57.60
CA VAL A 256 -70.65 28.35 57.57
C VAL A 256 -70.61 27.08 56.72
N LYS A 257 -71.68 26.26 56.78
CA LYS A 257 -71.84 25.08 55.94
C LYS A 257 -71.90 25.44 54.45
N ALA A 258 -72.65 26.50 54.09
CA ALA A 258 -72.66 27.02 52.72
C ALA A 258 -71.28 27.54 52.28
N MET A 259 -70.55 28.23 53.16
CA MET A 259 -69.17 28.66 52.89
C MET A 259 -68.21 27.47 52.68
N HIS A 260 -68.35 26.41 53.48
CA HIS A 260 -67.55 25.19 53.30
C HIS A 260 -67.89 24.47 51.99
N GLN A 261 -69.17 24.34 51.65
CA GLN A 261 -69.62 23.72 50.40
C GLN A 261 -69.12 24.50 49.17
N THR A 262 -69.17 25.83 49.20
CA THR A 262 -68.64 26.67 48.12
C THR A 262 -67.12 26.57 48.01
N ALA A 263 -66.39 26.54 49.13
CA ALA A 263 -64.95 26.31 49.13
C ALA A 263 -64.56 24.91 48.62
N MET A 264 -65.36 23.88 48.94
CA MET A 264 -65.19 22.51 48.42
C MET A 264 -65.41 22.46 46.90
N ALA A 265 -66.45 23.12 46.39
CA ALA A 265 -66.71 23.19 44.95
C ALA A 265 -65.56 23.89 44.19
N LYS A 266 -65.02 24.99 44.73
CA LYS A 266 -63.84 25.69 44.18
C LYS A 266 -62.60 24.81 44.15
N LEU A 267 -62.36 24.03 45.22
CA LEU A 267 -61.25 23.09 45.28
C LEU A 267 -61.38 22.00 44.20
N GLU A 268 -62.56 21.45 44.01
CA GLU A 268 -62.80 20.42 43.00
C GLU A 268 -62.60 20.96 41.57
N GLU A 269 -63.03 22.18 41.31
CA GLU A 269 -62.79 22.87 40.04
C GLU A 269 -61.29 23.12 39.80
N ALA A 270 -60.58 23.63 40.81
CA ALA A 270 -59.13 23.89 40.73
C ALA A 270 -58.33 22.58 40.51
N LYS A 271 -58.73 21.48 41.16
CA LYS A 271 -58.16 20.14 40.91
C LYS A 271 -58.35 19.70 39.46
N LYS A 272 -59.58 19.80 38.94
CA LYS A 272 -59.90 19.46 37.55
C LYS A 272 -59.15 20.35 36.55
N ARG A 273 -58.91 21.63 36.88
CA ARG A 273 -58.10 22.54 36.05
C ARG A 273 -56.63 22.12 36.04
N PHE A 274 -56.05 21.82 37.20
CA PHE A 274 -54.68 21.33 37.32
C PHE A 274 -54.45 20.02 36.56
N GLU A 275 -55.37 19.05 36.69
CA GLU A 275 -55.27 17.78 35.96
C GLU A 275 -55.30 17.99 34.44
N ARG A 276 -56.20 18.85 33.93
CA ARG A 276 -56.23 19.22 32.51
C ARG A 276 -54.93 19.89 32.06
N ALA A 277 -54.43 20.86 32.82
CA ALA A 277 -53.16 21.54 32.53
C ALA A 277 -51.96 20.56 32.54
N ARG A 278 -51.96 19.59 33.46
CA ARG A 278 -50.93 18.54 33.56
C ARG A 278 -50.99 17.54 32.41
N GLU A 279 -52.17 17.19 31.92
CA GLU A 279 -52.31 16.31 30.75
C GLU A 279 -51.85 16.99 29.46
N LEU A 280 -52.06 18.32 29.33
CA LEU A 280 -51.57 19.12 28.19
C LEU A 280 -50.04 19.20 28.09
N LEU A 281 -49.32 18.95 29.20
CA LEU A 281 -47.86 18.90 29.26
C LEU A 281 -47.25 17.62 28.67
N LYS A 282 -48.00 16.51 28.64
CA LYS A 282 -47.53 15.29 27.98
C LYS A 282 -47.36 15.61 26.49
N ILE A 283 -46.22 15.25 25.89
CA ILE A 283 -45.99 15.45 24.45
C ILE A 283 -47.22 14.92 23.72
N ASN A 284 -47.90 15.81 22.99
CA ASN A 284 -49.10 15.47 22.23
C ASN A 284 -48.82 14.17 21.45
N PRO A 285 -49.64 13.10 21.61
CA PRO A 285 -49.43 11.83 20.91
C PRO A 285 -49.22 11.99 19.40
N ALA A 286 -49.86 12.99 18.77
CA ALA A 286 -49.65 13.32 17.37
C ALA A 286 -48.21 13.78 17.07
N ARG A 287 -47.64 14.64 17.93
CA ARG A 287 -46.24 15.10 17.81
C ARG A 287 -45.24 13.98 18.06
N LYS A 288 -45.51 13.09 19.01
CA LYS A 288 -44.67 11.90 19.23
C LYS A 288 -44.64 11.01 17.98
N ASN A 289 -45.80 10.70 17.41
CA ASN A 289 -45.90 9.92 16.18
C ASN A 289 -45.16 10.59 15.02
N GLU A 290 -45.24 11.91 14.89
CA GLU A 290 -44.53 12.68 13.87
C GLU A 290 -43.00 12.56 14.01
N ILE A 291 -42.48 12.68 15.24
CA ILE A 291 -41.05 12.48 15.55
C ILE A 291 -40.61 11.05 15.19
N ASP A 292 -41.41 10.04 15.55
CA ASP A 292 -41.13 8.64 15.23
C ASP A 292 -41.13 8.39 13.70
N GLN A 293 -42.01 9.06 12.95
CA GLN A 293 -42.00 9.03 11.48
C GLN A 293 -40.73 9.66 10.91
N PHE A 294 -40.26 10.79 11.44
CA PHE A 294 -39.00 11.39 11.00
C PHE A 294 -37.79 10.51 11.32
N LEU A 295 -37.74 9.89 12.48
CA LEU A 295 -36.70 8.92 12.83
C LEU A 295 -36.68 7.73 11.87
N THR A 296 -37.86 7.20 11.53
CA THR A 296 -37.98 6.11 10.56
C THR A 296 -37.48 6.54 9.18
N LYS A 297 -37.81 7.76 8.73
CA LYS A 297 -37.29 8.32 7.47
C LYS A 297 -35.76 8.43 7.49
N ILE A 298 -35.18 8.97 8.56
CA ILE A 298 -33.72 9.09 8.72
C ILE A 298 -33.06 7.70 8.65
N ARG A 299 -33.58 6.71 9.37
CA ARG A 299 -33.04 5.35 9.39
C ARG A 299 -33.10 4.70 8.00
N ASN A 300 -34.23 4.82 7.30
CA ASN A 300 -34.39 4.28 5.95
C ASN A 300 -33.40 4.92 4.98
N GLN A 301 -33.21 6.24 5.09
CA GLN A 301 -32.28 6.97 4.24
C GLN A 301 -30.81 6.62 4.52
N GLN A 302 -30.44 6.44 5.79
CA GLN A 302 -29.11 5.95 6.18
C GLN A 302 -28.83 4.56 5.61
N SER A 303 -29.80 3.64 5.66
CA SER A 303 -29.68 2.31 5.06
C SER A 303 -29.51 2.38 3.54
N ALA A 304 -30.26 3.24 2.86
CA ALA A 304 -30.12 3.46 1.41
C ALA A 304 -28.74 4.04 1.06
N ILE A 305 -28.27 5.04 1.81
CA ILE A 305 -26.91 5.61 1.65
C ILE A 305 -25.84 4.52 1.84
N ALA A 306 -26.00 3.65 2.84
CA ALA A 306 -25.05 2.56 3.08
C ALA A 306 -25.02 1.57 1.90
N SER A 307 -26.18 1.22 1.35
CA SER A 307 -26.28 0.33 0.18
C SER A 307 -25.63 0.95 -1.07
N VAL A 308 -25.94 2.21 -1.40
CA VAL A 308 -25.35 2.90 -2.56
C VAL A 308 -23.86 3.15 -2.35
N ARG A 309 -23.41 3.45 -1.13
CA ARG A 309 -21.99 3.56 -0.80
C ARG A 309 -21.24 2.27 -1.11
N GLU A 310 -21.79 1.11 -0.71
CA GLU A 310 -21.16 -0.17 -0.99
C GLU A 310 -21.18 -0.48 -2.49
N LYS A 311 -22.27 -0.14 -3.20
CA LYS A 311 -22.32 -0.22 -4.66
C LYS A 311 -21.19 0.58 -5.32
N LEU A 312 -20.94 1.82 -4.89
CA LEU A 312 -19.84 2.64 -5.42
C LEU A 312 -18.45 2.01 -5.19
N VAL A 313 -18.26 1.34 -4.05
CA VAL A 313 -17.01 0.62 -3.74
C VAL A 313 -16.83 -0.59 -4.65
N VAL A 314 -17.90 -1.36 -4.88
CA VAL A 314 -17.89 -2.49 -5.83
C VAL A 314 -17.58 -2.02 -7.26
N LEU A 315 -18.11 -0.86 -7.67
CA LEU A 315 -17.80 -0.23 -8.95
C LEU A 315 -16.36 0.32 -9.03
N GLY A 316 -15.52 0.12 -8.01
CA GLY A 316 -14.09 0.40 -8.05
C GLY A 316 -13.65 1.73 -7.44
N LEU A 317 -14.55 2.51 -6.82
CA LEU A 317 -14.15 3.71 -6.07
C LEU A 317 -13.59 3.34 -4.70
N SER A 318 -12.51 4.00 -4.28
CA SER A 318 -12.01 3.85 -2.91
C SER A 318 -13.00 4.45 -1.90
N ARG A 319 -13.08 3.87 -0.70
CA ARG A 319 -13.92 4.39 0.40
C ARG A 319 -13.61 5.87 0.70
N GLN A 320 -12.35 6.28 0.59
CA GLN A 320 -11.91 7.67 0.75
C GLN A 320 -12.49 8.57 -0.34
N ARG A 321 -12.47 8.12 -1.61
CA ARG A 321 -13.05 8.89 -2.71
C ARG A 321 -14.56 9.02 -2.52
N VAL A 322 -15.27 7.94 -2.15
CA VAL A 322 -16.72 8.00 -1.90
C VAL A 322 -17.05 8.98 -0.76
N ASN A 323 -16.30 8.95 0.35
CA ASN A 323 -16.51 9.87 1.47
C ASN A 323 -16.17 11.34 1.15
N SER A 324 -15.34 11.58 0.12
CA SER A 324 -15.01 12.92 -0.34
C SER A 324 -16.08 13.54 -1.24
N LEU A 325 -17.04 12.75 -1.74
CA LEU A 325 -18.16 13.21 -2.56
C LEU A 325 -19.17 13.98 -1.68
N LYS A 326 -19.17 15.30 -1.80
CA LYS A 326 -20.04 16.23 -1.09
C LYS A 326 -20.89 17.09 -2.02
N SER A 327 -20.49 17.22 -3.29
CA SER A 327 -21.09 18.18 -4.22
C SER A 327 -21.10 17.67 -5.66
N ALA A 328 -21.99 18.21 -6.49
CA ALA A 328 -22.27 17.70 -7.84
C ALA A 328 -21.11 17.93 -8.83
N ASP A 329 -20.28 18.94 -8.60
CA ASP A 329 -19.05 19.23 -9.35
C ASP A 329 -17.98 18.13 -9.23
N GLN A 330 -18.08 17.30 -8.20
CA GLN A 330 -17.15 16.20 -7.95
C GLN A 330 -17.56 14.89 -8.65
N ILE A 331 -18.77 14.85 -9.23
CA ILE A 331 -19.26 13.70 -9.99
C ILE A 331 -18.39 13.53 -11.22
N SER A 332 -17.84 12.33 -11.38
CA SER A 332 -17.07 11.97 -12.57
C SER A 332 -17.50 10.61 -13.11
N ALA A 333 -17.65 10.54 -14.44
CA ALA A 333 -17.80 9.27 -15.14
C ALA A 333 -16.47 8.51 -15.26
N ASP A 334 -15.33 9.19 -15.04
CA ASP A 334 -14.01 8.62 -15.25
C ASP A 334 -13.58 7.75 -14.05
N LEU A 335 -13.39 6.46 -14.29
CA LEU A 335 -12.71 5.52 -13.39
C LEU A 335 -11.26 5.37 -13.81
N SER A 336 -10.33 5.77 -12.94
CA SER A 336 -8.90 5.53 -13.14
C SER A 336 -8.52 4.14 -12.62
N LEU A 337 -8.04 3.28 -13.51
CA LEU A 337 -7.60 1.93 -13.15
C LEU A 337 -6.09 1.92 -12.96
N ALA A 338 -5.69 1.56 -11.74
CA ALA A 338 -4.29 1.45 -11.35
C ALA A 338 -3.76 0.02 -11.50
N ALA A 339 -2.46 -0.10 -11.70
CA ALA A 339 -1.78 -1.39 -11.76
C ALA A 339 -1.82 -2.09 -10.39
N PRO A 340 -2.34 -3.33 -10.29
CA PRO A 340 -2.41 -4.07 -9.02
C PRO A 340 -1.04 -4.54 -8.52
N VAL A 341 -0.10 -4.75 -9.45
CA VAL A 341 1.28 -5.22 -9.21
C VAL A 341 2.26 -4.39 -10.04
N SER A 342 3.53 -4.41 -9.65
CA SER A 342 4.62 -3.89 -10.48
C SER A 342 5.05 -4.97 -11.47
N GLY A 343 5.44 -4.59 -12.69
CA GLY A 343 5.91 -5.54 -13.69
C GLY A 343 6.05 -4.90 -15.06
N THR A 344 6.06 -5.73 -16.11
CA THR A 344 6.09 -5.30 -17.50
C THR A 344 4.74 -5.59 -18.15
N VAL A 345 4.23 -4.65 -18.97
CA VAL A 345 3.00 -4.86 -19.75
C VAL A 345 3.28 -5.87 -20.86
N THR A 346 2.77 -7.09 -20.70
CA THR A 346 2.98 -8.18 -21.67
C THR A 346 1.90 -8.23 -22.73
N GLU A 347 0.70 -7.79 -22.40
CA GLU A 347 -0.44 -7.72 -23.33
C GLU A 347 -1.24 -6.45 -23.12
N ARG A 348 -1.73 -5.89 -24.23
CA ARG A 348 -2.68 -4.77 -24.26
C ARG A 348 -3.85 -5.17 -25.15
N ILE A 349 -5.04 -5.29 -24.56
CA ILE A 349 -6.19 -5.91 -25.21
C ILE A 349 -7.14 -4.85 -25.80
N VAL A 350 -7.18 -3.66 -25.20
CA VAL A 350 -8.15 -2.60 -25.57
C VAL A 350 -7.49 -1.37 -26.15
N ASN A 351 -8.24 -0.64 -26.96
CA ASN A 351 -7.84 0.65 -27.53
C ASN A 351 -8.70 1.80 -27.01
N ARG A 352 -8.20 3.03 -27.20
CA ARG A 352 -8.97 4.25 -26.89
C ARG A 352 -10.23 4.31 -27.77
N GLY A 353 -11.37 4.64 -27.15
CA GLY A 353 -12.68 4.71 -27.79
C GLY A 353 -13.43 3.37 -27.83
N GLU A 354 -12.78 2.26 -27.45
CA GLU A 354 -13.42 0.96 -27.40
C GLU A 354 -14.35 0.83 -26.20
N VAL A 355 -15.44 0.09 -26.37
CA VAL A 355 -16.39 -0.23 -25.29
C VAL A 355 -15.91 -1.46 -24.57
N VAL A 356 -15.83 -1.38 -23.25
CA VAL A 356 -15.45 -2.48 -22.37
C VAL A 356 -16.58 -2.82 -21.42
N SER A 357 -16.75 -4.11 -21.18
CA SER A 357 -17.73 -4.63 -20.22
C SER A 357 -17.12 -4.81 -18.84
N MET A 358 -17.95 -4.86 -17.81
CA MET A 358 -17.56 -5.27 -16.46
C MET A 358 -16.77 -6.58 -16.48
N ASN A 359 -15.71 -6.66 -15.68
CA ASN A 359 -14.71 -7.73 -15.65
C ASN A 359 -13.89 -7.91 -16.94
N GLY A 360 -14.01 -6.98 -17.90
CA GLY A 360 -13.18 -6.96 -19.10
C GLY A 360 -11.70 -6.74 -18.75
N ILE A 361 -10.82 -7.49 -19.40
CA ILE A 361 -9.36 -7.37 -19.25
C ILE A 361 -8.86 -6.31 -20.21
N LEU A 362 -8.11 -5.33 -19.70
CA LEU A 362 -7.59 -4.21 -20.48
C LEU A 362 -6.13 -4.42 -20.88
N ALA A 363 -5.35 -4.97 -19.94
CA ALA A 363 -3.93 -5.26 -20.10
C ALA A 363 -3.52 -6.40 -19.16
N ARG A 364 -2.38 -7.04 -19.43
CA ARG A 364 -1.74 -7.97 -18.51
C ARG A 364 -0.38 -7.43 -18.09
N ILE A 365 -0.13 -7.46 -16.79
CA ILE A 365 1.14 -7.06 -16.20
C ILE A 365 1.78 -8.32 -15.66
N THR A 366 2.99 -8.61 -16.11
CA THR A 366 3.75 -9.79 -15.69
C THR A 366 5.02 -9.35 -14.98
N ASP A 367 5.30 -9.95 -13.83
CA ASP A 367 6.62 -9.86 -13.23
C ASP A 367 7.60 -10.73 -14.01
N LEU A 368 8.59 -10.10 -14.66
CA LEU A 368 9.63 -10.77 -15.46
C LEU A 368 10.96 -10.91 -14.69
N SER A 369 10.98 -10.60 -13.39
CA SER A 369 12.15 -10.78 -12.54
C SER A 369 12.52 -12.25 -12.34
N THR A 370 11.55 -13.16 -12.46
CA THR A 370 11.75 -14.60 -12.63
C THR A 370 11.05 -15.08 -13.89
N VAL A 371 11.68 -16.01 -14.59
CA VAL A 371 11.10 -16.64 -15.79
C VAL A 371 11.15 -18.15 -15.65
N TRP A 372 10.27 -18.81 -16.37
CA TRP A 372 10.31 -20.26 -16.49
C TRP A 372 11.00 -20.65 -17.78
N VAL A 373 11.79 -21.71 -17.73
CA VAL A 373 12.26 -22.38 -18.92
C VAL A 373 11.64 -23.77 -18.94
N ILE A 374 10.88 -24.05 -19.99
CA ILE A 374 10.21 -25.34 -20.18
C ILE A 374 11.06 -26.15 -21.15
N GLY A 375 11.66 -27.22 -20.65
CA GLY A 375 12.38 -28.22 -21.45
C GLY A 375 11.56 -29.49 -21.64
N GLN A 376 11.87 -30.24 -22.70
CA GLN A 376 11.25 -31.54 -23.00
C GLN A 376 12.24 -32.66 -22.73
N VAL A 377 12.07 -33.38 -21.62
CA VAL A 377 13.02 -34.42 -21.20
C VAL A 377 12.51 -35.79 -21.59
N TYR A 378 13.36 -36.59 -22.23
CA TYR A 378 13.04 -37.97 -22.62
C TYR A 378 12.81 -38.88 -21.40
N GLU A 379 11.92 -39.86 -21.56
CA GLU A 379 11.54 -40.82 -20.51
C GLU A 379 12.75 -41.45 -19.79
N LYS A 380 13.77 -41.87 -20.54
CA LYS A 380 15.00 -42.51 -20.01
C LYS A 380 15.76 -41.62 -19.01
N ASP A 381 15.61 -40.31 -19.12
CA ASP A 381 16.32 -39.30 -18.36
C ASP A 381 15.49 -38.75 -17.19
N LEU A 382 14.19 -39.05 -17.11
CA LEU A 382 13.33 -38.58 -16.02
C LEU A 382 13.68 -39.17 -14.66
N GLY A 383 14.21 -40.41 -14.64
CA GLY A 383 14.56 -41.11 -13.41
C GLY A 383 15.56 -40.35 -12.53
N ARG A 384 16.45 -39.56 -13.15
CA ARG A 384 17.48 -38.73 -12.49
C ARG A 384 17.02 -37.32 -12.11
N LEU A 385 15.83 -36.89 -12.53
CA LEU A 385 15.31 -35.56 -12.24
C LEU A 385 14.41 -35.57 -11.01
N ARG A 386 14.57 -34.57 -10.15
CA ARG A 386 13.70 -34.32 -9.00
C ARG A 386 13.42 -32.84 -8.90
N ILE A 387 12.27 -32.51 -8.33
CA ILE A 387 11.94 -31.12 -7.96
C ILE A 387 13.01 -30.64 -6.96
N GLY A 388 13.54 -29.45 -7.18
CA GLY A 388 14.65 -28.86 -6.43
C GLY A 388 16.04 -29.15 -6.99
N SER A 389 16.19 -30.05 -7.96
CA SER A 389 17.49 -30.24 -8.65
C SER A 389 17.93 -28.95 -9.35
N GLY A 390 19.23 -28.68 -9.34
CA GLY A 390 19.81 -27.56 -10.09
C GLY A 390 19.70 -27.76 -11.60
N ALA A 391 19.58 -26.67 -12.32
CA ALA A 391 19.64 -26.65 -13.76
C ALA A 391 20.37 -25.39 -14.24
N SER A 392 21.17 -25.57 -15.29
CA SER A 392 21.98 -24.53 -15.88
C SER A 392 21.50 -24.28 -17.30
N ILE A 393 21.30 -23.01 -17.63
CA ILE A 393 20.74 -22.56 -18.88
C ILE A 393 21.76 -21.70 -19.61
N THR A 394 22.01 -22.04 -20.87
CA THR A 394 22.83 -21.26 -21.78
C THR A 394 21.97 -20.74 -22.92
N SER A 395 22.30 -19.55 -23.42
CA SER A 395 21.61 -18.94 -24.55
C SER A 395 22.61 -18.47 -25.58
N GLU A 396 22.30 -18.72 -26.86
CA GLU A 396 23.09 -18.23 -27.99
C GLU A 396 23.12 -16.70 -28.07
N THR A 397 22.08 -16.03 -27.56
CA THR A 397 22.02 -14.56 -27.50
C THR A 397 23.03 -13.98 -26.50
N PHE A 398 23.43 -14.76 -25.49
CA PHE A 398 24.35 -14.34 -24.43
C PHE A 398 25.44 -15.41 -24.26
N PRO A 399 26.36 -15.54 -25.23
CA PRO A 399 27.41 -16.56 -25.18
C PRO A 399 28.33 -16.33 -23.97
N GLY A 400 28.66 -17.41 -23.26
CA GLY A 400 29.50 -17.39 -22.07
C GLY A 400 28.79 -17.00 -20.75
N GLU A 401 27.52 -16.60 -20.80
CA GLU A 401 26.71 -16.39 -19.59
C GLU A 401 25.95 -17.67 -19.21
N LEU A 402 26.08 -18.08 -17.94
CA LEU A 402 25.36 -19.22 -17.38
C LEU A 402 24.22 -18.74 -16.47
N PHE A 403 22.98 -19.01 -16.89
CA PHE A 403 21.79 -18.72 -16.10
C PHE A 403 21.45 -19.94 -15.25
N ARG A 404 21.49 -19.79 -13.93
CA ARG A 404 21.23 -20.88 -12.99
C ARG A 404 19.81 -20.84 -12.47
N GLY A 405 19.18 -21.99 -12.41
CA GLY A 405 17.83 -22.18 -11.90
C GLY A 405 17.66 -23.50 -11.17
N GLN A 406 16.42 -23.76 -10.75
CA GLN A 406 16.04 -25.02 -10.10
C GLN A 406 14.81 -25.60 -10.77
N ILE A 407 14.74 -26.94 -10.83
CA ILE A 407 13.55 -27.64 -11.31
C ILE A 407 12.41 -27.37 -10.34
N ALA A 408 11.43 -26.59 -10.77
CA ALA A 408 10.26 -26.25 -9.97
C ALA A 408 9.13 -27.28 -10.15
N TYR A 409 9.07 -27.91 -11.33
CA TYR A 409 8.01 -28.86 -11.66
C TYR A 409 8.46 -29.86 -12.72
N VAL A 410 8.05 -31.11 -12.55
CA VAL A 410 8.19 -32.18 -13.55
C VAL A 410 6.78 -32.68 -13.83
N ASP A 411 6.36 -32.61 -15.09
CA ASP A 411 5.05 -33.08 -15.51
C ASP A 411 4.92 -34.59 -15.25
N PRO A 412 3.88 -35.06 -14.52
CA PRO A 412 3.66 -36.49 -14.30
C PRO A 412 3.19 -37.22 -15.57
N THR A 413 2.81 -36.48 -16.62
CA THR A 413 2.37 -37.03 -17.89
C THR A 413 3.47 -36.95 -18.95
N LEU A 414 3.55 -37.98 -19.80
CA LEU A 414 4.43 -37.98 -20.97
C LEU A 414 3.60 -37.69 -22.22
N ASP A 415 4.17 -36.90 -23.13
CA ASP A 415 3.66 -36.81 -24.50
C ASP A 415 3.95 -38.16 -25.20
N GLU A 416 2.90 -38.88 -25.58
CA GLU A 416 3.00 -40.22 -26.19
C GLU A 416 3.73 -40.21 -27.55
N ARG A 417 3.67 -39.09 -28.28
CA ARG A 417 4.25 -38.96 -29.62
C ARG A 417 5.76 -38.74 -29.54
N THR A 418 6.22 -37.89 -28.61
CA THR A 418 7.65 -37.58 -28.46
C THR A 418 8.32 -38.40 -27.37
N ARG A 419 7.55 -39.08 -26.52
CA ARG A 419 8.00 -39.76 -25.28
C ARG A 419 8.84 -38.87 -24.38
N THR A 420 8.39 -37.62 -24.23
CA THR A 420 9.02 -36.62 -23.38
C THR A 420 8.04 -36.12 -22.33
N ALA A 421 8.52 -35.84 -21.12
CA ALA A 421 7.78 -35.06 -20.14
C ALA A 421 8.27 -33.61 -20.12
N GLN A 422 7.38 -32.69 -19.76
CA GLN A 422 7.75 -31.28 -19.61
C GLN A 422 8.40 -31.04 -18.25
N VAL A 423 9.56 -30.40 -18.25
CA VAL A 423 10.29 -30.02 -17.04
C VAL A 423 10.40 -28.51 -17.00
N ARG A 424 9.88 -27.92 -15.93
CA ARG A 424 9.89 -26.48 -15.70
C ARG A 424 11.01 -26.12 -14.75
N VAL A 425 11.91 -25.27 -15.23
CA VAL A 425 13.01 -24.70 -14.44
C VAL A 425 12.68 -23.24 -14.15
N GLU A 426 12.76 -22.84 -12.89
CA GLU A 426 12.62 -21.44 -12.48
C GLU A 426 13.99 -20.77 -12.45
N ILE A 427 14.10 -19.62 -13.12
CA ILE A 427 15.36 -18.90 -13.31
C ILE A 427 15.19 -17.44 -12.89
N PRO A 428 16.03 -16.92 -11.98
CA PRO A 428 16.15 -15.48 -11.75
C PRO A 428 16.59 -14.76 -13.02
N ASN A 429 15.85 -13.73 -13.43
CA ASN A 429 16.09 -12.95 -14.63
C ASN A 429 16.33 -11.47 -14.31
N PRO A 430 17.37 -11.15 -13.53
CA PRO A 430 17.73 -9.76 -13.25
C PRO A 430 18.00 -9.03 -14.57
N ASN A 431 17.54 -7.78 -14.67
CA ASN A 431 17.64 -6.95 -15.88
C ASN A 431 16.86 -7.47 -17.10
N GLN A 432 16.01 -8.49 -16.95
CA GLN A 432 15.15 -9.03 -18.01
C GLN A 432 15.94 -9.42 -19.28
N LYS A 433 17.12 -10.03 -19.10
CA LYS A 433 17.99 -10.49 -20.20
C LYS A 433 17.31 -11.60 -21.01
N LEU A 434 16.80 -12.61 -20.33
CA LEU A 434 16.04 -13.69 -20.97
C LEU A 434 14.66 -13.18 -21.39
N LYS A 435 14.34 -13.28 -22.68
CA LYS A 435 13.06 -12.83 -23.24
C LYS A 435 12.08 -13.98 -23.36
N ILE A 436 10.79 -13.72 -23.13
CA ILE A 436 9.74 -14.72 -23.31
C ILE A 436 9.72 -15.17 -24.78
N GLY A 437 9.63 -16.48 -25.01
CA GLY A 437 9.65 -17.11 -26.33
C GLY A 437 11.05 -17.43 -26.85
N GLN A 438 12.11 -17.03 -26.15
CA GLN A 438 13.48 -17.35 -26.52
C GLN A 438 13.78 -18.84 -26.33
N TYR A 439 14.49 -19.44 -27.29
CA TYR A 439 15.04 -20.78 -27.16
C TYR A 439 16.36 -20.74 -26.37
N VAL A 440 16.53 -21.72 -25.49
CA VAL A 440 17.71 -21.86 -24.64
C VAL A 440 18.09 -23.34 -24.51
N ASN A 441 19.32 -23.62 -24.13
CA ASN A 441 19.77 -24.97 -23.84
C ASN A 441 19.81 -25.17 -22.33
N ILE A 442 19.33 -26.32 -21.86
CA ILE A 442 19.22 -26.67 -20.45
C ILE A 442 20.10 -27.88 -20.18
N ALA A 443 21.01 -27.76 -19.22
CA ALA A 443 21.68 -28.88 -18.59
C ALA A 443 21.08 -29.13 -17.21
N TYR A 444 20.61 -30.35 -16.97
CA TYR A 444 20.05 -30.75 -15.68
C TYR A 444 21.11 -31.40 -14.80
N SER A 445 21.15 -31.04 -13.52
CA SER A 445 22.03 -31.70 -12.55
C SER A 445 21.40 -33.02 -12.06
N SER A 446 22.22 -34.07 -11.98
CA SER A 446 21.83 -35.37 -11.44
C SER A 446 21.73 -35.37 -9.90
N LEU A 447 20.95 -36.29 -9.33
CA LEU A 447 20.73 -36.46 -7.88
C LEU A 447 22.03 -36.35 -7.05
N GLY A 448 22.05 -35.46 -6.06
CA GLY A 448 23.14 -35.35 -5.08
C GLY A 448 24.49 -34.87 -5.63
N GLY A 449 24.57 -34.51 -6.92
CA GLY A 449 25.74 -33.92 -7.54
C GLY A 449 25.62 -32.39 -7.59
N SER A 450 26.73 -31.70 -7.32
CA SER A 450 26.91 -30.32 -7.80
C SER A 450 26.88 -30.30 -9.32
N GLU A 451 26.47 -29.17 -9.90
CA GLU A 451 26.77 -28.85 -11.30
C GLU A 451 28.26 -29.13 -11.55
N LYS A 452 28.57 -29.95 -12.55
CA LYS A 452 29.94 -30.08 -13.05
C LYS A 452 30.18 -28.90 -13.99
N THR A 453 30.67 -27.81 -13.42
CA THR A 453 31.15 -26.67 -14.19
C THR A 453 32.67 -26.73 -14.33
N ALA A 454 33.18 -26.20 -15.43
CA ALA A 454 34.59 -26.04 -15.70
C ALA A 454 34.91 -24.55 -15.92
N PRO A 455 36.09 -24.07 -15.51
CA PRO A 455 36.57 -22.74 -15.89
C PRO A 455 36.66 -22.63 -17.42
N LEU A 456 36.16 -21.53 -17.99
CA LEU A 456 36.24 -21.25 -19.42
C LEU A 456 37.31 -20.18 -19.67
N VAL A 457 38.30 -20.51 -20.51
CA VAL A 457 39.32 -19.55 -20.95
C VAL A 457 39.17 -19.24 -22.43
N SER A 458 39.41 -17.97 -22.81
CA SER A 458 39.45 -17.56 -24.22
C SER A 458 40.57 -18.30 -24.96
N LYS A 459 40.40 -18.51 -26.27
CA LYS A 459 41.44 -19.11 -27.13
C LYS A 459 42.72 -18.27 -27.09
N ASP A 460 42.58 -16.95 -27.04
CA ASP A 460 43.71 -16.00 -27.06
C ASP A 460 44.53 -16.01 -25.77
N SER A 461 43.94 -16.47 -24.66
CA SER A 461 44.64 -16.61 -23.38
C SER A 461 45.59 -17.81 -23.35
N VAL A 462 45.37 -18.82 -24.19
CA VAL A 462 46.12 -20.07 -24.16
C VAL A 462 47.40 -19.95 -24.98
N GLN A 463 48.54 -20.12 -24.31
CA GLN A 463 49.85 -20.14 -24.94
C GLN A 463 50.47 -21.53 -24.89
N ILE A 464 51.39 -21.82 -25.81
CA ILE A 464 52.12 -23.11 -25.85
C ILE A 464 53.58 -22.83 -25.54
N ILE A 465 54.10 -23.41 -24.46
CA ILE A 465 55.51 -23.29 -24.08
C ILE A 465 56.10 -24.70 -24.01
N GLY A 466 57.08 -24.99 -24.87
CA GLY A 466 57.56 -26.36 -25.08
C GLY A 466 56.43 -27.26 -25.57
N ASN A 467 56.08 -28.29 -24.79
CA ASN A 467 54.99 -29.23 -25.07
C ASN A 467 53.77 -29.05 -24.14
N GLN A 468 53.71 -27.96 -23.38
CA GLN A 468 52.64 -27.69 -22.42
C GLN A 468 51.80 -26.49 -22.86
N LYS A 469 50.49 -26.59 -22.67
CA LYS A 469 49.56 -25.47 -22.78
C LYS A 469 49.54 -24.73 -21.44
N VAL A 470 49.68 -23.41 -21.49
CA VAL A 470 49.80 -22.56 -20.31
C VAL A 470 48.96 -21.30 -20.45
N VAL A 471 48.59 -20.71 -19.32
CA VAL A 471 48.01 -19.36 -19.22
C VAL A 471 48.84 -18.51 -18.26
N PHE A 472 48.80 -17.19 -18.47
CA PHE A 472 49.44 -16.23 -17.59
C PHE A 472 48.41 -15.66 -16.62
N GLN A 473 48.58 -15.96 -15.33
CA GLN A 473 47.75 -15.47 -14.24
C GLN A 473 48.33 -14.16 -13.69
N ALA A 474 47.52 -13.12 -13.60
CA ALA A 474 47.90 -11.84 -13.00
C ALA A 474 47.96 -11.96 -11.48
N THR A 475 49.05 -11.49 -10.87
CA THR A 475 49.21 -11.48 -9.41
C THR A 475 48.65 -10.18 -8.80
N GLU A 476 48.82 -10.00 -7.48
CA GLU A 476 48.53 -8.72 -6.83
C GLU A 476 49.45 -7.59 -7.31
N ASP A 477 50.67 -7.93 -7.74
CA ASP A 477 51.59 -6.99 -8.38
C ASP A 477 51.28 -6.90 -9.89
N PRO A 478 50.92 -5.70 -10.40
CA PRO A 478 50.55 -5.51 -11.81
C PRO A 478 51.69 -5.79 -12.80
N LYS A 479 52.93 -5.91 -12.34
CA LYS A 479 54.10 -6.23 -13.18
C LYS A 479 54.42 -7.72 -13.23
N THR A 480 53.86 -8.50 -12.31
CA THR A 480 54.24 -9.89 -12.10
C THR A 480 53.11 -10.83 -12.51
N PHE A 481 53.46 -11.78 -13.38
CA PHE A 481 52.55 -12.79 -13.92
C PHE A 481 53.08 -14.19 -13.62
N VAL A 482 52.21 -15.09 -13.19
CA VAL A 482 52.54 -16.49 -12.90
C VAL A 482 52.10 -17.37 -14.06
N ILE A 483 52.99 -18.25 -14.51
CA ILE A 483 52.65 -19.24 -15.54
C ILE A 483 51.96 -20.42 -14.89
N ARG A 484 50.75 -20.72 -15.37
CA ARG A 484 49.97 -21.86 -14.95
C ARG A 484 49.85 -22.86 -16.10
N PRO A 485 50.48 -24.04 -16.01
CA PRO A 485 50.18 -25.15 -16.91
C PRO A 485 48.73 -25.56 -16.76
N ILE A 486 48.04 -25.75 -17.88
CA ILE A 486 46.62 -26.12 -17.91
C ILE A 486 46.38 -27.32 -18.81
N LYS A 487 45.44 -28.17 -18.40
CA LYS A 487 44.87 -29.20 -19.27
C LYS A 487 43.56 -28.69 -19.83
N LEU A 488 43.44 -28.67 -21.15
CA LEU A 488 42.22 -28.21 -21.83
C LEU A 488 41.31 -29.40 -22.16
N GLY A 489 40.01 -29.16 -22.05
CA GLY A 489 38.97 -30.01 -22.61
C GLY A 489 38.77 -29.79 -24.11
N GLN A 490 37.67 -30.35 -24.63
CA GLN A 490 37.31 -30.20 -26.03
C GLN A 490 37.01 -28.73 -26.36
N GLU A 491 37.49 -28.28 -27.53
CA GLU A 491 37.27 -26.91 -27.99
C GLU A 491 35.79 -26.59 -28.13
N SER A 492 35.38 -25.44 -27.60
CA SER A 492 34.05 -24.87 -27.79
C SER A 492 34.13 -23.58 -28.60
N GLU A 493 32.99 -23.11 -29.10
CA GLU A 493 32.90 -21.85 -29.85
C GLU A 493 33.38 -20.65 -29.02
N ASN A 494 33.11 -20.66 -27.71
CA ASN A 494 33.42 -19.58 -26.78
C ASN A 494 34.78 -19.73 -26.06
N GLY A 495 35.59 -20.73 -26.41
CA GLY A 495 36.91 -20.95 -25.81
C GLY A 495 37.19 -22.40 -25.42
N TYR A 496 38.13 -22.60 -24.51
CA TYR A 496 38.51 -23.92 -24.01
C TYR A 496 38.04 -24.10 -22.56
N PRO A 497 37.21 -25.12 -22.26
CA PRO A 497 37.00 -25.57 -20.90
C PRO A 497 38.34 -26.06 -20.33
N VAL A 498 38.69 -25.65 -19.11
CA VAL A 498 39.93 -26.08 -18.45
C VAL A 498 39.61 -27.22 -17.51
N ALA A 499 40.22 -28.37 -17.75
CA ALA A 499 40.09 -29.55 -16.91
C ALA A 499 40.93 -29.42 -15.63
N GLU A 500 42.15 -28.87 -15.71
CA GLU A 500 43.06 -28.70 -14.57
C GLU A 500 43.91 -27.43 -14.72
N GLY A 501 44.27 -26.80 -13.60
CA GLY A 501 45.33 -25.78 -13.52
C GLY A 501 44.87 -24.34 -13.29
N ILE A 502 43.57 -24.07 -13.37
CA ILE A 502 43.00 -22.76 -13.07
C ILE A 502 41.59 -22.87 -12.45
N PHE A 503 41.15 -21.83 -11.75
CA PHE A 503 39.85 -21.75 -11.11
C PHE A 503 38.98 -20.64 -11.71
N VAL A 504 37.66 -20.76 -11.55
CA VAL A 504 36.70 -19.71 -11.91
C VAL A 504 37.00 -18.46 -11.09
N GLY A 505 37.05 -17.30 -11.75
CA GLY A 505 37.39 -16.02 -11.12
C GLY A 505 38.88 -15.71 -11.04
N ASP A 506 39.76 -16.61 -11.44
CA ASP A 506 41.19 -16.28 -11.61
C ASP A 506 41.35 -15.19 -12.68
N ARG A 507 42.26 -14.25 -12.45
CA ARG A 507 42.56 -13.17 -13.40
C ARG A 507 43.64 -13.63 -14.36
N ILE A 508 43.31 -13.80 -15.64
CA ILE A 508 44.25 -14.23 -16.68
C ILE A 508 44.41 -13.18 -17.76
N VAL A 509 45.57 -13.20 -18.41
CA VAL A 509 45.83 -12.36 -19.57
C VAL A 509 45.24 -13.05 -20.80
N ALA A 510 44.28 -12.38 -21.44
CA ALA A 510 43.74 -12.78 -22.73
C ALA A 510 44.57 -12.14 -23.85
N ASP A 511 44.29 -10.89 -24.18
CA ASP A 511 45.01 -10.17 -25.22
C ASP A 511 46.40 -9.76 -24.70
N GLY A 512 47.42 -9.96 -25.54
CA GLY A 512 48.82 -9.69 -25.18
C GLY A 512 49.55 -10.84 -24.47
N SER A 513 48.91 -11.99 -24.28
CA SER A 513 49.53 -13.20 -23.67
C SER A 513 50.77 -13.70 -24.44
N PHE A 514 50.87 -13.43 -25.74
CA PHE A 514 52.05 -13.75 -26.56
C PHE A 514 53.30 -12.95 -26.14
N LEU A 515 53.16 -11.68 -25.73
CA LEU A 515 54.29 -10.86 -25.29
C LEU A 515 54.89 -11.40 -23.98
N LEU A 516 54.01 -11.85 -23.06
CA LEU A 516 54.44 -12.51 -21.83
C LEU A 516 55.17 -13.82 -22.12
N ARG A 517 54.72 -14.58 -23.11
CA ARG A 517 55.43 -15.77 -23.60
C ARG A 517 56.81 -15.42 -24.18
N ALA A 518 56.92 -14.38 -24.99
CA ALA A 518 58.19 -13.95 -25.57
C ALA A 518 59.20 -13.54 -24.48
N GLU A 519 58.76 -12.76 -23.49
CA GLU A 519 59.62 -12.32 -22.38
C GLU A 519 60.02 -13.48 -21.47
N PHE A 520 59.10 -14.43 -21.24
CA PHE A 520 59.40 -15.66 -20.51
C PHE A 520 60.49 -16.50 -21.19
N LEU A 521 60.36 -16.72 -22.49
CA LEU A 521 61.34 -17.49 -23.27
C LEU A 521 62.69 -16.79 -23.31
N LYS A 522 62.71 -15.46 -23.40
CA LYS A 522 63.94 -14.66 -23.36
C LYS A 522 64.66 -14.83 -22.02
N THR A 523 63.94 -14.65 -20.91
CA THR A 523 64.51 -14.70 -19.56
C THR A 523 65.07 -16.09 -19.22
N ASN A 524 64.39 -17.17 -19.64
CA ASN A 524 64.85 -18.55 -19.39
C ASN A 524 65.85 -19.10 -20.41
N SER A 525 65.92 -18.54 -21.63
CA SER A 525 66.98 -18.90 -22.58
C SER A 525 68.32 -18.23 -22.23
N SER A 526 68.29 -17.11 -21.52
CA SER A 526 69.50 -16.48 -20.93
C SER A 526 69.99 -17.12 -19.63
N ALA A 527 69.31 -18.15 -19.11
CA ALA A 527 69.63 -18.82 -17.85
C ALA A 527 70.23 -20.23 -18.02
N ASN A 528 70.48 -20.67 -19.26
CA ASN A 528 71.03 -21.98 -19.60
C ASN A 528 72.33 -21.86 -20.41
#